data_AF-A0A429X7B9-F1
#
_entry.id   AF-A0A429X7B9-F1
#
_cell.length_a   1.000
_cell.length_b   1.000
_cell.length_c   1.000
_cell.angle_alpha   90.00
_cell.angle_beta   90.00
_cell.angle_gamma   90.00
#
_symmetry.space_group_name_H-M   'P 1'
#
loop_
_entity.id
_entity.type
_entity.pdbx_description
1 polymer ?
#
loop_
_entity_poly.entity_id
_entity_poly.type
_entity_poly.pdbx_seq_one_letter_code
_entity_poly.pdbx_strand_id
1 'polypeptide(L)'
;MDYHDQASALDHYKDLAHKLETVIEFSTDGIYVVDRYGITVLVNRAYEEMTGYQKADLIGKNVLDLTERGYFDRSISELVFKEKKQLSIVQKIGNEEKLGEKKEVVVTGSPVFGDDGELSLIVISVSDISEISKMKRELTKAMETAELNSHRFAVHTEFEKNQTIVFRSPQMKQVYEKIQQVAPFPTSILLSGPSGVGKEMLTNLIHHFSQRKDKPLIKINCGAIPENLLESELFGYEKGSFTGARQEGKAGLLELADEGTIMLDEIGEMPLALQVKLLRVIQEKQVRRIGSNKTKDLDIRIISVTNKNLEQLVKQGLFREDLYYRLNVISIDVPPLSERPEDVQELLKYFFSYFSKKYHIQKEIAYETIRYLTAYHWPGNVRELRNMVENLIVSIPENTLEPYHLPFRITQVEQGSKEVPLKQMVQNYEKKLIMDALQKKQSLRQTAKELGIHHTTLVKKLQSWGIK
;
A
#
# COMPACT_ATOMS: atom_id res chain seq x y z
N MET A 1 57.38 47.06 -30.66
CA MET A 1 56.32 46.15 -30.17
C MET A 1 55.94 46.64 -28.80
N ASP A 2 54.75 47.24 -28.75
CA ASP A 2 54.41 48.33 -27.84
C ASP A 2 54.15 47.89 -26.40
N TYR A 3 54.89 48.51 -25.47
CA TYR A 3 54.58 48.49 -24.03
C TYR A 3 53.18 49.07 -23.74
N HIS A 4 52.62 49.86 -24.66
CA HIS A 4 51.29 50.46 -24.52
C HIS A 4 50.15 49.43 -24.71
N ASP A 5 50.31 48.45 -25.61
CA ASP A 5 49.33 47.37 -25.83
C ASP A 5 49.31 46.37 -24.66
N GLN A 6 50.47 46.07 -24.07
CA GLN A 6 50.56 45.20 -22.90
C GLN A 6 49.95 45.83 -21.63
N ALA A 7 50.10 47.15 -21.45
CA ALA A 7 49.47 47.88 -20.36
C ALA A 7 47.93 47.91 -20.49
N SER A 8 47.43 48.16 -21.71
CA SER A 8 45.99 48.14 -22.02
C SER A 8 45.35 46.77 -21.79
N ALA A 9 46.03 45.69 -22.19
CA ALA A 9 45.57 44.32 -21.91
C ALA A 9 45.54 44.01 -20.41
N LEU A 10 46.56 44.43 -19.66
CA LEU A 10 46.61 44.20 -18.21
C LEU A 10 45.48 44.94 -17.47
N ASP A 11 45.17 46.17 -17.87
CA ASP A 11 44.07 46.94 -17.30
C ASP A 11 42.71 46.32 -17.66
N HIS A 12 42.57 45.78 -18.87
CA HIS A 12 41.38 45.02 -19.26
C HIS A 12 41.19 43.74 -18.41
N TYR A 13 42.26 42.98 -18.16
CA TYR A 13 42.21 41.80 -17.30
C TYR A 13 41.87 42.14 -15.84
N LYS A 14 42.40 43.25 -15.31
CA LYS A 14 42.06 43.73 -13.97
C LYS A 14 40.60 44.15 -13.86
N ASP A 15 40.09 44.87 -14.85
CA ASP A 15 38.67 45.27 -14.92
C ASP A 15 37.74 44.06 -15.00
N LEU A 16 38.07 43.07 -15.84
CA LEU A 16 37.30 41.84 -15.95
C LEU A 16 37.33 41.01 -14.66
N ALA A 17 38.50 40.88 -14.02
CA ALA A 17 38.64 40.19 -12.74
C ALA A 17 37.80 40.86 -11.64
N HIS A 18 37.86 42.20 -11.56
CA HIS A 18 37.05 42.96 -10.61
C HIS A 18 35.54 42.78 -10.86
N LYS A 19 35.11 42.78 -12.12
CA LYS A 19 33.70 42.51 -12.48
C LYS A 19 33.25 41.11 -12.06
N LEU A 20 34.07 40.09 -12.31
CA LEU A 20 33.77 38.72 -11.92
C LEU A 20 33.73 38.54 -10.39
N GLU A 21 34.67 39.16 -9.68
CA GLU A 21 34.67 39.18 -8.21
C GLU A 21 33.39 39.83 -7.67
N THR A 22 32.97 40.95 -8.26
CA THR A 22 31.71 41.62 -7.89
C THR A 22 30.50 40.71 -8.10
N VAL A 23 30.43 39.98 -9.23
CA VAL A 23 29.32 39.04 -9.49
C VAL A 23 29.29 37.91 -8.46
N ILE A 24 30.45 37.39 -8.07
CA ILE A 24 30.57 36.33 -7.07
C ILE A 24 30.16 36.84 -5.68
N GLU A 25 30.61 38.04 -5.29
CA GLU A 25 30.32 38.63 -3.97
C GLU A 25 28.84 38.99 -3.77
N PHE A 26 28.12 39.33 -4.84
CA PHE A 26 26.69 39.68 -4.79
C PHE A 26 25.75 38.55 -5.25
N SER A 27 26.27 37.33 -5.43
CA SER A 27 25.44 36.14 -5.65
C SER A 27 24.53 35.88 -4.45
N THR A 28 23.28 35.47 -4.70
CA THR A 28 22.34 35.08 -3.62
C THR A 28 22.77 33.79 -2.93
N ASP A 29 23.38 32.88 -3.69
CA ASP A 29 23.86 31.61 -3.19
C ASP A 29 25.27 31.78 -2.62
N GLY A 30 25.55 31.04 -1.55
CA GLY A 30 26.88 30.94 -0.99
C GLY A 30 27.81 30.25 -1.97
N ILE A 31 28.96 30.84 -2.24
CA ILE A 31 30.00 30.29 -3.10
C ILE A 31 31.22 30.02 -2.24
N TYR A 32 31.70 28.78 -2.32
CA TYR A 32 32.89 28.31 -1.62
C TYR A 32 33.77 27.55 -2.61
N VAL A 33 35.04 27.91 -2.71
CA VAL A 33 35.96 27.30 -3.69
C VAL A 33 37.17 26.74 -2.98
N VAL A 34 37.54 25.52 -3.34
CA VAL A 34 38.74 24.84 -2.84
C VAL A 34 39.66 24.48 -3.99
N ASP A 35 40.96 24.50 -3.72
CA ASP A 35 41.96 24.02 -4.68
C ASP A 35 42.09 22.49 -4.68
N ARG A 36 42.97 21.99 -5.55
CA ARG A 36 43.30 20.57 -5.70
C ARG A 36 43.82 19.89 -4.41
N TYR A 37 44.24 20.66 -3.41
CA TYR A 37 44.74 20.15 -2.12
C TYR A 37 43.70 20.29 -0.99
N GLY A 38 42.51 20.80 -1.31
CA GLY A 38 41.45 21.05 -0.33
C GLY A 38 41.67 22.32 0.48
N ILE A 39 42.52 23.24 0.01
CA ILE A 39 42.72 24.56 0.62
C ILE A 39 41.66 25.51 0.09
N THR A 40 41.05 26.26 1.00
CA THR A 40 40.01 27.24 0.66
C THR A 40 40.62 28.45 -0.04
N VAL A 41 40.17 28.71 -1.27
CA VAL A 41 40.68 29.79 -2.13
C VAL A 41 39.74 30.99 -2.14
N LEU A 42 38.43 30.74 -2.13
CA LEU A 42 37.43 31.79 -2.24
C LEU A 42 36.19 31.45 -1.42
N VAL A 43 35.66 32.47 -0.74
CA VAL A 43 34.36 32.46 -0.08
C VAL A 43 33.71 33.81 -0.38
N ASN A 44 32.43 33.81 -0.75
CA ASN A 44 31.68 35.04 -1.00
C ASN A 44 30.89 35.49 0.24
N ARG A 45 30.41 36.73 0.21
CA ARG A 45 29.59 37.35 1.25
C ARG A 45 28.35 36.52 1.61
N ALA A 46 27.64 35.95 0.63
CA ALA A 46 26.44 35.17 0.91
C ALA A 46 26.74 33.93 1.78
N TYR A 47 27.91 33.30 1.61
CA TYR A 47 28.34 32.21 2.47
C TYR A 47 28.64 32.69 3.90
N GLU A 48 29.28 33.85 4.07
CA GLU A 48 29.53 34.45 5.40
C GLU A 48 28.21 34.78 6.12
N GLU A 49 27.24 35.36 5.41
CA GLU A 49 25.92 35.70 5.96
C GLU A 49 25.11 34.44 6.33
N MET A 50 25.18 33.39 5.52
CA MET A 50 24.51 32.12 5.81
C MET A 50 25.14 31.37 6.98
N THR A 51 26.45 31.49 7.18
CA THR A 51 27.18 30.66 8.16
C THR A 51 27.63 31.38 9.42
N GLY A 52 27.74 32.71 9.40
CA GLY A 52 28.29 33.52 10.49
C GLY A 52 29.81 33.40 10.65
N TYR A 53 30.49 32.66 9.75
CA TYR A 53 31.94 32.59 9.67
C TYR A 53 32.47 33.72 8.80
N GLN A 54 33.61 34.29 9.20
CA GLN A 54 34.28 35.32 8.41
C GLN A 54 35.18 34.65 7.37
N LYS A 55 35.28 35.25 6.19
CA LYS A 55 36.15 34.85 5.07
C LYS A 55 37.60 34.70 5.52
N ALA A 56 38.06 35.59 6.40
CA ALA A 56 39.40 35.54 7.02
C ALA A 56 39.65 34.27 7.85
N ASP A 57 38.59 33.65 8.40
CA ASP A 57 38.68 32.41 9.17
C ASP A 57 38.66 31.16 8.28
N LEU A 58 38.39 31.30 6.98
CA LEU A 58 38.19 30.17 6.07
C LEU A 58 39.27 30.10 5.00
N ILE A 59 39.64 31.25 4.40
CA ILE A 59 40.66 31.31 3.35
C ILE A 59 42.00 30.77 3.85
N GLY A 60 42.64 29.96 3.00
CA GLY A 60 43.95 29.36 3.27
C GLY A 60 43.91 28.16 4.22
N LYS A 61 42.76 27.80 4.77
CA LYS A 61 42.60 26.61 5.62
C LYS A 61 42.16 25.40 4.82
N ASN A 62 42.58 24.22 5.29
CA ASN A 62 42.15 22.96 4.71
C ASN A 62 40.72 22.62 5.15
N VAL A 63 39.91 22.14 4.22
CA VAL A 63 38.50 21.80 4.45
C VAL A 63 38.33 20.65 5.43
N LEU A 64 39.26 19.69 5.47
CA LEU A 64 39.21 18.58 6.43
C LEU A 64 39.37 19.09 7.87
N ASP A 65 40.35 19.98 8.11
CA ASP A 65 40.56 20.62 9.41
C ASP A 65 39.34 21.44 9.86
N LEU A 66 38.69 22.13 8.92
CA LEU A 66 37.46 22.88 9.19
C LEU A 66 36.29 21.95 9.52
N THR A 67 36.20 20.79 8.88
CA THR A 67 35.20 19.75 9.17
C THR A 67 35.38 19.21 10.59
N GLU A 68 36.60 18.84 10.97
CA GLU A 68 36.90 18.31 12.32
C GLU A 68 36.62 19.34 13.42
N ARG A 69 36.80 20.62 13.14
CA ARG A 69 36.47 21.73 14.05
C ARG A 69 34.98 22.08 14.09
N GLY A 70 34.13 21.35 13.36
CA GLY A 70 32.68 21.48 13.41
C GLY A 70 32.11 22.64 12.60
N TYR A 71 32.85 23.18 11.63
CA TYR A 71 32.35 24.30 10.79
C TYR A 71 31.18 23.86 9.88
N PHE A 72 31.15 22.59 9.49
CA PHE A 72 30.06 21.96 8.73
C PHE A 72 29.97 20.47 9.05
N ASP A 73 28.76 19.93 8.99
CA ASP A 73 28.48 18.55 9.41
C ASP A 73 29.07 17.48 8.46
N ARG A 74 29.39 17.86 7.22
CA ARG A 74 29.98 16.97 6.19
C ARG A 74 30.74 17.77 5.13
N SER A 75 31.84 17.21 4.63
CA SER A 75 32.61 17.78 3.51
C SER A 75 32.11 17.26 2.15
N ILE A 76 31.41 18.09 1.38
CA ILE A 76 31.08 17.78 -0.03
C ILE A 76 32.34 17.68 -0.88
N SER A 77 33.38 18.43 -0.53
CA SER A 77 34.65 18.50 -1.25
C SER A 77 35.32 17.13 -1.29
N GLU A 78 35.31 16.40 -0.17
CA GLU A 78 35.86 15.05 -0.07
C GLU A 78 35.15 14.06 -1.02
N LEU A 79 33.82 14.13 -1.06
CA LEU A 79 33.03 13.29 -1.96
C LEU A 79 33.33 13.59 -3.43
N VAL A 80 33.48 14.87 -3.77
CA VAL A 80 33.81 15.30 -5.12
C VAL A 80 35.27 14.95 -5.49
N PHE A 81 36.22 15.03 -4.55
CA PHE A 81 37.59 14.54 -4.75
C PHE A 81 37.63 13.05 -5.10
N LYS A 82 36.81 12.25 -4.42
CA LYS A 82 36.76 10.79 -4.62
C LYS A 82 36.06 10.40 -5.92
N GLU A 83 34.89 10.98 -6.17
CA GLU A 83 34.02 10.57 -7.29
C GLU A 83 34.36 11.30 -8.60
N LYS A 84 35.11 12.42 -8.52
CA LYS A 84 35.46 13.30 -9.66
C LYS A 84 34.25 13.70 -10.51
N LYS A 85 33.08 13.85 -9.88
CA LYS A 85 31.80 14.22 -10.51
C LYS A 85 31.06 15.23 -9.64
N GLN A 86 30.12 15.94 -10.26
CA GLN A 86 29.23 16.84 -9.54
C GLN A 86 28.34 16.06 -8.57
N LEU A 87 28.26 16.52 -7.33
CA LEU A 87 27.46 15.91 -6.26
C LEU A 87 26.71 16.97 -5.47
N SER A 88 25.48 16.65 -5.05
CA SER A 88 24.64 17.52 -4.23
C SER A 88 24.20 16.79 -2.96
N ILE A 89 24.31 17.45 -1.80
CA ILE A 89 23.87 16.91 -0.51
C ILE A 89 23.07 17.96 0.26
N VAL A 90 22.15 17.49 1.11
CA VAL A 90 21.50 18.33 2.12
C VAL A 90 22.30 18.23 3.41
N GLN A 91 22.62 19.36 4.02
CA GLN A 91 23.32 19.42 5.31
C GLN A 91 22.88 20.64 6.11
N LYS A 92 23.25 20.68 7.40
CA LYS A 92 23.08 21.88 8.21
C LYS A 92 24.41 22.61 8.35
N ILE A 93 24.39 23.93 8.18
CA ILE A 93 25.58 24.77 8.32
C ILE A 93 25.27 26.01 9.16
N GLY A 94 26.33 26.58 9.72
CA GLY A 94 26.26 27.82 10.48
C GLY A 94 26.75 27.68 11.91
N ASN A 95 27.27 28.78 12.44
CA ASN A 95 27.71 28.90 13.81
C ASN A 95 26.50 29.14 14.72
N GLU A 96 26.09 28.10 15.45
CA GLU A 96 24.92 28.13 16.34
C GLU A 96 25.05 29.17 17.46
N GLU A 97 26.25 29.44 17.97
CA GLU A 97 26.49 30.47 19.00
C GLU A 97 26.26 31.89 18.46
N LYS A 98 26.49 32.13 17.15
CA LYS A 98 26.33 33.45 16.52
C LYS A 98 24.96 33.65 15.88
N LEU A 99 24.39 32.60 15.29
CA LEU A 99 23.15 32.67 14.49
C LEU A 99 21.93 32.15 15.26
N GLY A 100 22.11 31.52 16.42
CA GLY A 100 21.04 30.95 17.24
C GLY A 100 20.50 29.60 16.74
N GLU A 101 20.52 29.36 15.43
CA GLU A 101 20.19 28.06 14.83
C GLU A 101 21.03 27.79 13.57
N LYS A 102 21.30 26.51 13.28
CA LYS A 102 21.92 26.10 12.02
C LYS A 102 20.90 26.14 10.89
N LYS A 103 21.29 26.66 9.72
CA LYS A 103 20.48 26.67 8.51
C LYS A 103 20.55 25.35 7.77
N GLU A 104 19.44 24.95 7.14
CA GLU A 104 19.37 23.76 6.30
C GLU A 104 19.65 24.17 4.84
N VAL A 105 20.69 23.59 4.25
CA VAL A 105 21.21 24.00 2.94
C VAL A 105 21.33 22.83 1.98
N VAL A 106 21.19 23.11 0.68
CA VAL A 106 21.66 22.23 -0.38
C VAL A 106 23.05 22.68 -0.79
N VAL A 107 24.01 21.77 -0.72
CA VAL A 107 25.39 22.02 -1.08
C VAL A 107 25.72 21.19 -2.31
N THR A 108 26.10 21.86 -3.40
CA THR A 108 26.48 21.22 -4.65
C THR A 108 27.94 21.51 -4.96
N GLY A 109 28.77 20.48 -4.98
CA GLY A 109 30.17 20.58 -5.37
C GLY A 109 30.38 20.14 -6.82
N SER A 110 31.06 20.97 -7.60
CA SER A 110 31.35 20.76 -9.01
C SER A 110 32.86 20.78 -9.24
N PRO A 111 33.48 19.67 -9.70
CA PRO A 111 34.91 19.65 -10.01
C PRO A 111 35.20 20.42 -11.30
N VAL A 112 36.27 21.21 -11.27
CA VAL A 112 36.81 21.95 -12.43
C VAL A 112 38.17 21.36 -12.76
N PHE A 113 38.31 20.86 -13.98
CA PHE A 113 39.53 20.25 -14.48
C PHE A 113 40.36 21.27 -15.28
N GLY A 114 41.69 21.20 -15.16
CA GLY A 114 42.61 21.97 -15.98
C GLY A 114 42.75 21.40 -17.40
N ASP A 115 43.51 22.11 -18.25
CA ASP A 115 43.80 21.67 -19.63
C ASP A 115 44.59 20.35 -19.68
N ASP A 116 45.26 19.99 -18.58
CA ASP A 116 45.97 18.72 -18.37
C ASP A 116 45.04 17.54 -17.99
N GLY A 117 43.73 17.80 -17.83
CA GLY A 117 42.74 16.81 -17.40
C GLY A 117 42.78 16.50 -15.91
N GLU A 118 43.65 17.16 -15.14
CA GLU A 118 43.73 17.01 -13.69
C GLU A 118 42.77 17.96 -12.97
N LEU A 119 42.35 17.58 -11.77
CA LEU A 119 41.47 18.41 -10.96
C LEU A 119 42.21 19.69 -10.55
N SER A 120 41.67 20.85 -10.93
CA SER A 120 42.23 22.16 -10.63
C SER A 120 41.58 22.76 -9.38
N LEU A 121 40.24 22.82 -9.37
CA LEU A 121 39.44 23.45 -8.32
C LEU A 121 38.14 22.65 -8.10
N ILE A 122 37.50 22.83 -6.96
CA ILE A 122 36.10 22.43 -6.75
C ILE A 122 35.32 23.69 -6.40
N VAL A 123 34.28 23.99 -7.18
CA VAL A 123 33.35 25.08 -6.94
C VAL A 123 32.14 24.53 -6.22
N ILE A 124 31.84 25.08 -5.05
CA ILE A 124 30.74 24.64 -4.20
C ILE A 124 29.72 25.78 -4.16
N SER A 125 28.49 25.47 -4.56
CA SER A 125 27.33 26.34 -4.35
C SER A 125 26.53 25.87 -3.14
N VAL A 126 26.06 26.83 -2.35
CA VAL A 126 25.31 26.61 -1.12
C VAL A 126 24.03 27.42 -1.20
N SER A 127 22.90 26.72 -1.28
CA SER A 127 21.58 27.35 -1.38
C SER A 127 20.80 27.10 -0.08
N ASP A 128 20.29 28.17 0.53
CA ASP A 128 19.43 28.09 1.72
C ASP A 128 18.07 27.50 1.35
N ILE A 129 17.72 26.37 1.96
CA ILE A 129 16.43 25.69 1.75
C ILE A 129 15.60 25.65 3.03
N SER A 130 15.95 26.44 4.05
CA SER A 130 15.31 26.40 5.36
C SER A 130 13.79 26.63 5.28
N GLU A 131 13.35 27.61 4.49
CA GLU A 131 11.91 27.89 4.27
C GLU A 131 11.22 26.76 3.49
N ILE A 132 11.85 26.25 2.43
CA ILE A 132 11.31 25.17 1.61
C ILE A 132 11.14 23.89 2.44
N SER A 133 12.15 23.56 3.25
CA SER A 133 12.10 22.42 4.19
C SER A 133 11.04 22.63 5.26
N LYS A 134 10.88 23.86 5.79
CA LYS A 134 9.82 24.18 6.75
C LYS A 134 8.42 24.02 6.14
N MET A 135 8.19 24.58 4.95
CA MET A 135 6.93 24.42 4.21
C MET A 135 6.63 22.96 3.90
N LYS A 136 7.64 22.18 3.49
CA LYS A 136 7.48 20.73 3.26
C LYS A 136 7.08 20.02 4.56
N ARG A 137 7.73 20.31 5.69
CA ARG A 137 7.39 19.75 7.01
C ARG A 137 5.98 20.14 7.45
N GLU A 138 5.58 21.39 7.25
CA GLU A 138 4.23 21.87 7.55
C GLU A 138 3.18 21.21 6.67
N LEU A 139 3.46 21.03 5.38
CA LEU A 139 2.60 20.29 4.46
C LEU A 139 2.48 18.82 4.86
N THR A 140 3.58 18.14 5.20
CA THR A 140 3.53 16.77 5.71
C THR A 140 2.70 16.67 6.98
N LYS A 141 2.89 17.59 7.94
CA LYS A 141 2.06 17.65 9.15
C LYS A 141 0.59 17.96 8.86
N ALA A 142 0.32 18.85 7.90
CA ALA A 142 -1.05 19.17 7.47
C ALA A 142 -1.72 17.97 6.78
N MET A 143 -0.96 17.19 5.99
CA MET A 143 -1.40 15.94 5.40
C MET A 143 -1.63 14.86 6.46
N GLU A 144 -0.72 14.68 7.41
CA GLU A 144 -0.87 13.76 8.55
C GLU A 144 -2.07 14.13 9.43
N THR A 145 -2.30 15.42 9.70
CA THR A 145 -3.46 15.89 10.48
C THR A 145 -4.76 15.81 9.69
N ALA A 146 -4.75 16.03 8.38
CA ALA A 146 -5.89 15.77 7.50
C ALA A 146 -6.21 14.27 7.44
N GLU A 147 -5.19 13.41 7.37
CA GLU A 147 -5.32 11.95 7.47
C GLU A 147 -5.89 11.55 8.84
N LEU A 148 -5.36 12.07 9.95
CA LEU A 148 -5.84 11.86 11.33
C LEU A 148 -7.30 12.30 11.51
N ASN A 149 -7.71 13.44 10.95
CA ASN A 149 -9.11 13.89 10.99
C ASN A 149 -10.03 13.00 10.15
N SER A 150 -9.51 12.40 9.07
CA SER A 150 -10.22 11.42 8.25
C SER A 150 -10.30 10.02 8.90
N HIS A 151 -9.46 9.74 9.91
CA HIS A 151 -9.36 8.47 10.63
C HIS A 151 -10.35 8.27 11.79
N ARG A 152 -11.31 9.17 12.03
CA ARG A 152 -12.35 8.98 13.08
C ARG A 152 -13.39 7.90 12.78
N PHE A 153 -13.32 7.22 11.63
CA PHE A 153 -14.36 6.27 11.20
C PHE A 153 -13.88 4.83 10.95
N ALA A 154 -12.60 4.52 11.16
CA ALA A 154 -12.16 3.13 11.19
C ALA A 154 -12.67 2.48 12.48
N VAL A 155 -13.83 1.82 12.39
CA VAL A 155 -14.41 1.10 13.53
C VAL A 155 -13.60 -0.19 13.69
N HIS A 156 -12.65 -0.18 14.62
CA HIS A 156 -11.98 -1.39 15.11
C HIS A 156 -12.70 -1.86 16.35
N THR A 157 -13.56 -2.88 16.20
CA THR A 157 -14.22 -3.45 17.37
C THR A 157 -13.75 -4.88 17.59
N GLU A 158 -13.07 -5.09 18.72
CA GLU A 158 -12.59 -6.38 19.19
C GLU A 158 -13.65 -7.02 20.08
N PHE A 159 -14.12 -8.21 19.70
CA PHE A 159 -15.17 -8.91 20.44
C PHE A 159 -14.82 -10.35 20.82
N GLU A 160 -13.73 -10.89 20.27
CA GLU A 160 -13.08 -12.14 20.69
C GLU A 160 -11.57 -11.99 20.50
N LYS A 161 -10.77 -12.83 21.17
CA LYS A 161 -9.32 -12.93 20.91
C LYS A 161 -9.11 -13.17 19.41
N ASN A 162 -8.71 -12.13 18.66
CA ASN A 162 -8.39 -12.10 17.23
C ASN A 162 -9.52 -11.84 16.22
N GLN A 163 -10.67 -11.28 16.62
CA GLN A 163 -11.70 -10.86 15.66
C GLN A 163 -12.01 -9.37 15.76
N THR A 164 -11.46 -8.61 14.81
CA THR A 164 -11.68 -7.18 14.65
C THR A 164 -12.42 -6.93 13.34
N ILE A 165 -13.59 -6.29 13.42
CA ILE A 165 -14.21 -5.71 12.23
C ILE A 165 -13.45 -4.45 11.82
N VAL A 166 -13.22 -4.23 10.53
CA VAL A 166 -12.52 -3.05 9.99
C VAL A 166 -13.27 -2.57 8.76
N PHE A 167 -13.76 -1.33 8.80
CA PHE A 167 -14.37 -0.65 7.66
C PHE A 167 -14.30 0.86 7.84
N ARG A 168 -14.49 1.58 6.74
CA ARG A 168 -14.57 3.04 6.66
C ARG A 168 -15.72 3.50 5.75
N SER A 169 -16.09 2.68 4.78
CA SER A 169 -17.11 2.97 3.78
C SER A 169 -18.51 3.16 4.42
N PRO A 170 -19.32 4.10 3.89
CA PRO A 170 -20.68 4.31 4.38
C PRO A 170 -21.58 3.08 4.17
N GLN A 171 -21.32 2.28 3.14
CA GLN A 171 -22.07 1.06 2.84
C GLN A 171 -21.86 0.02 3.94
N MET A 172 -20.62 -0.22 4.37
CA MET A 172 -20.36 -1.14 5.49
C MET A 172 -20.84 -0.59 6.83
N LYS A 173 -20.84 0.74 7.00
CA LYS A 173 -21.43 1.36 8.19
C LYS A 173 -22.92 1.04 8.30
N GLN A 174 -23.68 1.13 7.20
CA GLN A 174 -25.11 0.74 7.18
C GLN A 174 -25.31 -0.73 7.50
N VAL A 175 -24.46 -1.62 6.95
CA VAL A 175 -24.49 -3.05 7.28
C VAL A 175 -24.26 -3.28 8.77
N TYR A 176 -23.26 -2.61 9.34
CA TYR A 176 -22.92 -2.71 10.75
C TYR A 176 -24.04 -2.20 11.67
N GLU A 177 -24.59 -1.01 11.41
CA GLU A 177 -25.70 -0.42 12.16
C GLU A 177 -26.95 -1.33 12.10
N LYS A 178 -27.25 -1.88 10.92
CA LYS A 178 -28.35 -2.84 10.75
C LYS A 178 -28.12 -4.08 11.59
N ILE A 179 -26.91 -4.64 11.60
CA ILE A 179 -26.56 -5.79 12.45
C ILE A 179 -26.78 -5.46 13.93
N GLN A 180 -26.33 -4.30 14.41
CA GLN A 180 -26.54 -3.88 15.80
C GLN A 180 -28.04 -3.79 16.15
N GLN A 181 -28.86 -3.31 15.22
CA GLN A 181 -30.30 -3.19 15.43
C GLN A 181 -30.99 -4.57 15.50
N VAL A 182 -30.64 -5.51 14.64
CA VAL A 182 -31.37 -6.79 14.50
C VAL A 182 -30.78 -7.93 15.34
N ALA A 183 -29.50 -7.85 15.72
CA ALA A 183 -28.82 -8.89 16.47
C ALA A 183 -29.47 -9.27 17.81
N PRO A 184 -30.07 -8.35 18.60
CA PRO A 184 -30.73 -8.70 19.86
C PRO A 184 -31.98 -9.58 19.70
N PHE A 185 -32.60 -9.63 18.52
CA PHE A 185 -33.83 -10.37 18.27
C PHE A 185 -33.55 -11.78 17.73
N PRO A 186 -34.30 -12.82 18.13
CA PRO A 186 -34.10 -14.21 17.70
C PRO A 186 -34.61 -14.49 16.27
N THR A 187 -34.69 -13.47 15.41
CA THR A 187 -35.19 -13.58 14.04
C THR A 187 -34.17 -14.23 13.09
N SER A 188 -34.67 -14.88 12.03
CA SER A 188 -33.85 -15.39 10.94
C SER A 188 -33.23 -14.23 10.16
N ILE A 189 -31.93 -14.34 9.86
CA ILE A 189 -31.19 -13.35 9.07
C ILE A 189 -30.61 -14.04 7.85
N LEU A 190 -30.82 -13.44 6.67
CA LEU A 190 -30.18 -13.83 5.42
C LEU A 190 -29.07 -12.84 5.09
N LEU A 191 -27.82 -13.31 5.08
CA LEU A 191 -26.66 -12.58 4.59
C LEU A 191 -26.40 -12.93 3.12
N SER A 192 -26.62 -11.97 2.23
CA SER A 192 -26.28 -12.09 0.82
C SER A 192 -24.99 -11.33 0.49
N GLY A 193 -24.36 -11.70 -0.63
CA GLY A 193 -23.24 -10.96 -1.20
C GLY A 193 -22.16 -11.89 -1.77
N PRO A 194 -21.17 -11.37 -2.50
CA PRO A 194 -20.14 -12.18 -3.14
C PRO A 194 -19.29 -13.02 -2.17
N SER A 195 -18.57 -14.03 -2.68
CA SER A 195 -17.65 -14.80 -1.85
C SER A 195 -16.47 -13.94 -1.40
N GLY A 196 -16.01 -14.15 -0.16
CA GLY A 196 -14.83 -13.46 0.37
C GLY A 196 -15.05 -12.04 0.89
N VAL A 197 -16.30 -11.55 0.99
CA VAL A 197 -16.59 -10.19 1.54
C VAL A 197 -16.58 -10.09 3.07
N GLY A 198 -16.48 -11.22 3.78
CA GLY A 198 -16.44 -11.26 5.25
C GLY A 198 -17.75 -11.71 5.93
N LYS A 199 -18.66 -12.38 5.23
CA LYS A 199 -19.97 -12.81 5.77
C LYS A 199 -19.86 -13.66 7.05
N GLU A 200 -18.85 -14.52 7.16
CA GLU A 200 -18.62 -15.30 8.38
C GLU A 200 -18.29 -14.41 9.59
N MET A 201 -17.50 -13.35 9.40
CA MET A 201 -17.20 -12.40 10.47
C MET A 201 -18.45 -11.61 10.88
N LEU A 202 -19.31 -11.25 9.92
CA LEU A 202 -20.60 -10.63 10.22
C LEU A 202 -21.54 -11.58 10.98
N THR A 203 -21.52 -12.88 10.67
CA THR A 203 -22.26 -13.88 11.46
C THR A 203 -21.78 -13.92 12.92
N ASN A 204 -20.46 -13.94 13.14
CA ASN A 204 -19.91 -13.89 14.51
C ASN A 204 -20.35 -12.61 15.23
N LEU A 205 -20.37 -11.47 14.53
CA LEU A 205 -20.83 -10.21 15.08
C LEU A 205 -22.31 -10.23 15.45
N ILE A 206 -23.17 -10.78 14.59
CA ILE A 206 -24.61 -10.95 14.86
C ILE A 206 -24.82 -11.84 16.10
N HIS A 207 -24.07 -12.92 16.22
CA HIS A 207 -24.14 -13.81 17.37
C HIS A 207 -23.68 -13.11 18.65
N HIS A 208 -22.56 -12.38 18.59
CA HIS A 208 -22.00 -11.64 19.71
C HIS A 208 -22.93 -10.54 20.25
N PHE A 209 -23.62 -9.82 19.37
CA PHE A 209 -24.61 -8.80 19.77
C PHE A 209 -25.99 -9.38 20.14
N SER A 210 -26.14 -10.70 20.13
CA SER A 210 -27.39 -11.35 20.48
C SER A 210 -27.46 -11.70 21.96
N GLN A 211 -28.68 -12.02 22.42
CA GLN A 211 -28.90 -12.60 23.75
C GLN A 211 -28.30 -14.02 23.90
N ARG A 212 -27.83 -14.63 22.80
CA ARG A 212 -27.25 -15.97 22.73
C ARG A 212 -25.72 -15.96 22.61
N LYS A 213 -25.04 -14.83 22.87
CA LYS A 213 -23.58 -14.69 22.72
C LYS A 213 -22.74 -15.70 23.52
N ASP A 214 -23.27 -16.21 24.64
CA ASP A 214 -22.61 -17.19 25.51
C ASP A 214 -23.06 -18.63 25.19
N LYS A 215 -23.88 -18.83 24.15
CA LYS A 215 -24.41 -20.11 23.68
C LYS A 215 -23.65 -20.57 22.44
N PRO A 216 -23.75 -21.84 22.01
CA PRO A 216 -23.00 -22.32 20.86
C PRO A 216 -23.36 -21.57 19.55
N LEU A 217 -22.33 -21.25 18.76
CA LEU A 217 -22.45 -20.85 17.36
C LEU A 217 -21.94 -22.00 16.48
N ILE A 218 -22.87 -22.76 15.90
CA ILE A 218 -22.55 -23.88 15.00
C ILE A 218 -22.54 -23.39 13.57
N LYS A 219 -21.46 -23.64 12.83
CA LYS A 219 -21.32 -23.25 11.42
C LYS A 219 -21.25 -24.49 10.54
N ILE A 220 -22.03 -24.50 9.46
CA ILE A 220 -22.01 -25.56 8.47
C ILE A 220 -22.01 -24.96 7.06
N ASN A 221 -21.18 -25.49 6.18
CA ASN A 221 -21.19 -25.15 4.76
C ASN A 221 -21.98 -26.22 3.99
N CYS A 222 -23.07 -25.81 3.35
CA CYS A 222 -23.98 -26.68 2.63
C CYS A 222 -23.49 -27.08 1.23
N GLY A 223 -22.50 -26.37 0.66
CA GLY A 223 -21.90 -26.67 -0.64
C GLY A 223 -20.70 -27.61 -0.58
N ALA A 224 -19.99 -27.67 0.56
CA ALA A 224 -18.75 -28.43 0.72
C ALA A 224 -18.97 -29.91 1.07
N ILE A 225 -20.16 -30.28 1.55
CA ILE A 225 -20.47 -31.63 2.06
C ILE A 225 -21.37 -32.36 1.06
N PRO A 226 -21.02 -33.60 0.64
CA PRO A 226 -21.89 -34.43 -0.19
C PRO A 226 -23.27 -34.63 0.46
N GLU A 227 -24.33 -34.66 -0.35
CA GLU A 227 -25.74 -34.68 0.11
C GLU A 227 -26.02 -35.68 1.25
N ASN A 228 -25.64 -36.94 1.08
CA ASN A 228 -25.89 -37.99 2.08
C ASN A 228 -25.15 -37.71 3.41
N LEU A 229 -23.95 -37.14 3.34
CA LEU A 229 -23.20 -36.75 4.53
C LEU A 229 -23.84 -35.52 5.17
N LEU A 230 -24.23 -34.53 4.36
CA LEU A 230 -24.86 -33.29 4.83
C LEU A 230 -26.14 -33.57 5.62
N GLU A 231 -26.95 -34.52 5.15
CA GLU A 231 -28.14 -34.96 5.87
C GLU A 231 -27.79 -35.54 7.25
N SER A 232 -26.84 -36.47 7.29
CA SER A 232 -26.41 -37.13 8.52
C SER A 232 -25.72 -36.18 9.51
N GLU A 233 -25.01 -35.15 9.01
CA GLU A 233 -24.39 -34.10 9.81
C GLU A 233 -25.45 -33.15 10.38
N LEU A 234 -26.41 -32.68 9.59
CA LEU A 234 -27.43 -31.72 10.03
C LEU A 234 -28.40 -32.33 11.05
N PHE A 235 -28.98 -33.48 10.70
CA PHE A 235 -30.10 -34.07 11.44
C PHE A 235 -29.68 -35.18 12.41
N GLY A 236 -28.46 -35.70 12.27
CA GLY A 236 -28.02 -36.87 13.04
C GLY A 236 -28.74 -38.15 12.63
N TYR A 237 -28.37 -39.26 13.26
CA TYR A 237 -28.93 -40.56 12.95
C TYR A 237 -29.01 -41.47 14.18
N GLU A 238 -29.99 -42.35 14.21
CA GLU A 238 -30.07 -43.43 15.19
C GLU A 238 -29.22 -44.63 14.80
N LYS A 239 -28.87 -45.45 15.79
CA LYS A 239 -28.13 -46.69 15.57
C LYS A 239 -28.82 -47.57 14.52
N GLY A 240 -28.05 -48.07 13.55
CA GLY A 240 -28.56 -48.98 12.51
C GLY A 240 -29.40 -48.32 11.40
N SER A 241 -29.38 -46.99 11.28
CA SER A 241 -30.14 -46.27 10.24
C SER A 241 -29.68 -46.54 8.80
N PHE A 242 -28.40 -46.85 8.58
CA PHE A 242 -27.82 -47.18 7.26
C PHE A 242 -26.50 -47.96 7.42
N THR A 243 -26.00 -48.55 6.32
CA THR A 243 -24.72 -49.27 6.28
C THR A 243 -23.55 -48.33 6.56
N GLY A 244 -22.86 -48.50 7.69
CA GLY A 244 -21.78 -47.61 8.15
C GLY A 244 -22.18 -46.67 9.29
N ALA A 245 -23.44 -46.69 9.75
CA ALA A 245 -23.86 -45.96 10.95
C ALA A 245 -23.12 -46.49 12.20
N ARG A 246 -22.61 -45.57 13.03
CA ARG A 246 -22.03 -45.93 14.33
C ARG A 246 -23.07 -46.62 15.21
N GLN A 247 -22.63 -47.61 15.99
CA GLN A 247 -23.52 -48.36 16.90
C GLN A 247 -24.20 -47.49 17.96
N GLU A 248 -23.60 -46.34 18.29
CA GLU A 248 -24.11 -45.39 19.29
C GLU A 248 -25.08 -44.35 18.68
N GLY A 249 -25.20 -44.29 17.35
CA GLY A 249 -25.83 -43.16 16.65
C GLY A 249 -24.99 -41.89 16.68
N LYS A 250 -25.53 -40.78 16.15
CA LYS A 250 -24.87 -39.47 16.14
C LYS A 250 -25.91 -38.36 16.29
N ALA A 251 -25.66 -37.40 17.18
CA ALA A 251 -26.46 -36.18 17.26
C ALA A 251 -26.18 -35.26 16.07
N GLY A 252 -27.22 -34.63 15.52
CA GLY A 252 -27.08 -33.67 14.43
C GLY A 252 -26.56 -32.31 14.89
N LEU A 253 -25.97 -31.54 13.97
CA LEU A 253 -25.52 -30.18 14.21
C LEU A 253 -26.66 -29.24 14.63
N LEU A 254 -27.89 -29.50 14.18
CA LEU A 254 -29.07 -28.78 14.65
C LEU A 254 -29.31 -29.02 16.15
N GLU A 255 -29.18 -30.27 16.62
CA GLU A 255 -29.31 -30.59 18.05
C GLU A 255 -28.17 -29.99 18.89
N LEU A 256 -26.97 -29.88 18.33
CA LEU A 256 -25.82 -29.25 18.99
C LEU A 256 -25.93 -27.72 19.04
N ALA A 257 -26.72 -27.13 18.16
CA ALA A 257 -26.97 -25.69 18.12
C ALA A 257 -28.12 -25.24 19.03
N ASP A 258 -28.79 -26.17 19.72
CA ASP A 258 -29.94 -25.91 20.59
C ASP A 258 -29.64 -24.81 21.64
N GLU A 259 -30.61 -23.94 21.88
CA GLU A 259 -30.50 -22.65 22.60
C GLU A 259 -29.48 -21.64 22.03
N GLY A 260 -28.76 -22.01 20.97
CA GLY A 260 -27.68 -21.25 20.35
C GLY A 260 -28.04 -20.69 18.98
N THR A 261 -27.04 -20.61 18.10
CA THR A 261 -27.19 -20.08 16.74
C THR A 261 -26.59 -21.07 15.75
N ILE A 262 -27.29 -21.33 14.64
CA ILE A 262 -26.74 -22.06 13.50
C ILE A 262 -26.51 -21.12 12.32
N MET A 263 -25.32 -21.17 11.74
CA MET A 263 -24.98 -20.55 10.48
C MET A 263 -25.03 -21.58 9.36
N LEU A 264 -25.89 -21.35 8.37
CA LEU A 264 -26.01 -22.15 7.16
C LEU A 264 -25.32 -21.43 6.02
N ASP A 265 -24.05 -21.75 5.78
CA ASP A 265 -23.25 -21.17 4.69
C ASP A 265 -23.55 -21.84 3.36
N GLU A 266 -23.53 -21.04 2.30
CA GLU A 266 -23.91 -21.45 0.94
C GLU A 266 -25.29 -22.15 0.88
N ILE A 267 -26.30 -21.59 1.57
CA ILE A 267 -27.65 -22.20 1.64
C ILE A 267 -28.28 -22.44 0.25
N GLY A 268 -27.89 -21.65 -0.75
CA GLY A 268 -28.33 -21.82 -2.15
C GLY A 268 -27.76 -23.05 -2.86
N GLU A 269 -26.82 -23.77 -2.25
CA GLU A 269 -26.31 -25.07 -2.72
C GLU A 269 -27.02 -26.27 -2.06
N MET A 270 -27.93 -26.03 -1.10
CA MET A 270 -28.60 -27.12 -0.40
C MET A 270 -29.53 -27.91 -1.34
N PRO A 271 -29.43 -29.25 -1.39
CA PRO A 271 -30.33 -30.10 -2.16
C PRO A 271 -31.81 -29.93 -1.79
N LEU A 272 -32.71 -29.99 -2.77
CA LEU A 272 -34.16 -29.79 -2.58
C LEU A 272 -34.76 -30.72 -1.51
N ALA A 273 -34.29 -31.97 -1.41
CA ALA A 273 -34.76 -32.92 -0.41
C ALA A 273 -34.47 -32.45 1.03
N LEU A 274 -33.29 -31.85 1.24
CA LEU A 274 -32.88 -31.30 2.54
C LEU A 274 -33.57 -29.98 2.85
N GLN A 275 -33.89 -29.16 1.83
CA GLN A 275 -34.68 -27.95 2.01
C GLN A 275 -36.05 -28.25 2.64
N VAL A 276 -36.71 -29.34 2.25
CA VAL A 276 -37.99 -29.77 2.85
C VAL A 276 -37.83 -30.13 4.33
N LYS A 277 -36.76 -30.85 4.69
CA LYS A 277 -36.49 -31.23 6.08
C LYS A 277 -36.13 -30.03 6.94
N LEU A 278 -35.31 -29.12 6.43
CA LEU A 278 -34.95 -27.89 7.10
C LEU A 278 -36.19 -27.01 7.34
N LEU A 279 -37.08 -26.90 6.34
CA LEU A 279 -38.34 -26.15 6.49
C LEU A 279 -39.18 -26.67 7.66
N ARG A 280 -39.29 -27.99 7.82
CA ARG A 280 -40.02 -28.59 8.95
C ARG A 280 -39.39 -28.22 10.28
N VAL A 281 -38.05 -28.28 10.39
CA VAL A 281 -37.34 -27.85 11.61
C VAL A 281 -37.65 -26.39 11.94
N ILE A 282 -37.65 -25.50 10.95
CA ILE A 282 -37.92 -24.07 11.15
C ILE A 282 -39.36 -23.82 11.59
N GLN A 283 -40.33 -24.55 11.01
CA GLN A 283 -41.75 -24.35 11.28
C GLN A 283 -42.19 -24.99 12.59
N GLU A 284 -41.81 -26.25 12.81
CA GLU A 284 -42.25 -27.06 13.95
C GLU A 284 -41.37 -26.84 15.18
N LYS A 285 -40.18 -26.23 15.02
CA LYS A 285 -39.16 -26.11 16.07
C LYS A 285 -38.80 -27.47 16.68
N GLN A 286 -38.80 -28.50 15.83
CA GLN A 286 -38.49 -29.86 16.21
C GLN A 286 -37.54 -30.48 15.20
N VAL A 287 -36.62 -31.31 15.69
CA VAL A 287 -35.71 -32.08 14.85
C VAL A 287 -35.93 -33.58 15.07
N ARG A 288 -35.74 -34.34 14.01
CA ARG A 288 -35.88 -35.79 13.98
C ARG A 288 -34.65 -36.41 13.35
N ARG A 289 -34.01 -37.33 14.06
CA ARG A 289 -32.86 -38.08 13.56
C ARG A 289 -33.25 -39.02 12.43
N ILE A 290 -32.33 -39.27 11.51
CA ILE A 290 -32.51 -40.26 10.44
C ILE A 290 -32.75 -41.64 11.07
N GLY A 291 -33.82 -42.32 10.64
CA GLY A 291 -34.23 -43.63 11.14
C GLY A 291 -34.99 -43.62 12.48
N SER A 292 -35.01 -42.50 13.21
CA SER A 292 -35.81 -42.38 14.44
C SER A 292 -37.25 -41.98 14.12
N ASN A 293 -38.21 -42.31 14.99
CA ASN A 293 -39.56 -41.71 15.02
C ASN A 293 -39.70 -40.63 16.10
N LYS A 294 -38.67 -40.42 16.92
CA LYS A 294 -38.71 -39.47 18.03
C LYS A 294 -38.37 -38.07 17.52
N THR A 295 -39.13 -37.09 17.96
CA THR A 295 -38.83 -35.67 17.77
C THR A 295 -38.19 -35.11 19.04
N LYS A 296 -37.37 -34.09 18.86
CA LYS A 296 -36.78 -33.29 19.94
C LYS A 296 -37.11 -31.82 19.68
N ASP A 297 -37.69 -31.14 20.66
CA ASP A 297 -37.91 -29.69 20.62
C ASP A 297 -36.56 -28.97 20.57
N LEU A 298 -36.55 -27.86 19.83
CA LEU A 298 -35.32 -27.19 19.44
C LEU A 298 -35.54 -25.68 19.37
N ASP A 299 -34.71 -24.93 20.08
CA ASP A 299 -34.74 -23.46 20.07
C ASP A 299 -33.44 -22.91 19.45
N ILE A 300 -33.41 -22.76 18.13
CA ILE A 300 -32.26 -22.22 17.40
C ILE A 300 -32.55 -20.88 16.76
N ARG A 301 -31.53 -20.04 16.72
CA ARG A 301 -31.49 -18.88 15.84
C ARG A 301 -30.80 -19.30 14.54
N ILE A 302 -31.32 -18.87 13.40
CA ILE A 302 -30.79 -19.23 12.09
C ILE A 302 -30.20 -18.00 11.41
N ILE A 303 -28.96 -18.13 10.94
CA ILE A 303 -28.30 -17.16 10.06
C ILE A 303 -27.95 -17.89 8.77
N SER A 304 -28.60 -17.54 7.68
CA SER A 304 -28.34 -18.12 6.36
C SER A 304 -27.40 -17.23 5.57
N VAL A 305 -26.44 -17.83 4.87
CA VAL A 305 -25.43 -17.10 4.10
C VAL A 305 -25.41 -17.63 2.68
N THR A 306 -25.37 -16.74 1.70
CA THR A 306 -25.35 -17.10 0.28
C THR A 306 -24.60 -16.09 -0.57
N ASN A 307 -24.01 -16.56 -1.67
CA ASN A 307 -23.52 -15.74 -2.79
C ASN A 307 -24.40 -15.80 -4.04
N LYS A 308 -25.44 -16.65 -4.03
CA LYS A 308 -26.41 -16.76 -5.12
C LYS A 308 -27.65 -15.92 -4.84
N ASN A 309 -28.29 -15.47 -5.91
CA ASN A 309 -29.61 -14.86 -5.85
C ASN A 309 -30.67 -15.93 -5.61
N LEU A 310 -31.17 -16.04 -4.37
CA LEU A 310 -32.16 -17.06 -4.00
C LEU A 310 -33.50 -16.86 -4.74
N GLU A 311 -33.93 -15.63 -5.00
CA GLU A 311 -35.16 -15.36 -5.74
C GLU A 311 -35.10 -15.94 -7.16
N GLN A 312 -33.93 -15.83 -7.81
CA GLN A 312 -33.72 -16.44 -9.12
C GLN A 312 -33.74 -17.97 -9.05
N LEU A 313 -33.14 -18.56 -8.00
CA LEU A 313 -33.19 -20.02 -7.80
C LEU A 313 -34.61 -20.52 -7.53
N VAL A 314 -35.44 -19.73 -6.84
CA VAL A 314 -36.87 -20.02 -6.66
C VAL A 314 -37.59 -20.04 -8.00
N LYS A 315 -37.38 -19.02 -8.84
CA LYS A 315 -37.97 -18.97 -10.20
C LYS A 315 -37.53 -20.14 -11.08
N GLN A 316 -36.32 -20.68 -10.86
CA GLN A 316 -35.78 -21.83 -11.57
C GLN A 316 -36.21 -23.19 -10.98
N GLY A 317 -36.91 -23.21 -9.85
CA GLY A 317 -37.29 -24.45 -9.15
C GLY A 317 -36.13 -25.15 -8.44
N LEU A 318 -34.99 -24.48 -8.29
CA LEU A 318 -33.79 -25.00 -7.61
C LEU A 318 -33.78 -24.68 -6.10
N PHE A 319 -34.65 -23.76 -5.68
CA PHE A 319 -34.86 -23.43 -4.27
C PHE A 319 -36.35 -23.33 -3.99
N ARG A 320 -36.80 -23.80 -2.83
CA ARG A 320 -38.22 -23.77 -2.49
C ARG A 320 -38.65 -22.38 -2.02
N GLU A 321 -39.79 -21.93 -2.53
CA GLU A 321 -40.38 -20.64 -2.18
C GLU A 321 -40.76 -20.54 -0.69
N ASP A 322 -41.32 -21.61 -0.13
CA ASP A 322 -41.73 -21.68 1.28
C ASP A 322 -40.55 -21.54 2.26
N LEU A 323 -39.41 -22.17 1.95
CA LEU A 323 -38.17 -22.02 2.71
C LEU A 323 -37.58 -20.63 2.54
N TYR A 324 -37.61 -20.06 1.33
CA TYR A 324 -37.07 -18.72 1.07
C TYR A 324 -37.70 -17.68 2.00
N TYR A 325 -39.04 -17.64 2.10
CA TYR A 325 -39.72 -16.67 2.97
C TYR A 325 -39.48 -16.90 4.47
N ARG A 326 -39.16 -18.13 4.89
CA ARG A 326 -38.83 -18.44 6.29
C ARG A 326 -37.39 -18.06 6.68
N LEU A 327 -36.46 -18.10 5.73
CA LEU A 327 -35.09 -17.66 5.93
C LEU A 327 -34.93 -16.15 5.76
N ASN A 328 -35.62 -15.57 4.77
CA ASN A 328 -35.51 -14.16 4.41
C ASN A 328 -36.46 -13.26 5.23
N VAL A 329 -36.37 -13.32 6.56
CA VAL A 329 -37.13 -12.41 7.43
C VAL A 329 -36.43 -11.05 7.53
N ILE A 330 -35.11 -11.07 7.73
CA ILE A 330 -34.23 -9.89 7.64
C ILE A 330 -33.14 -10.18 6.62
N SER A 331 -33.12 -9.43 5.52
CA SER A 331 -32.04 -9.49 4.52
C SER A 331 -30.96 -8.46 4.82
N ILE A 332 -29.69 -8.85 4.78
CA ILE A 332 -28.54 -7.95 4.83
C ILE A 332 -27.64 -8.26 3.64
N ASP A 333 -27.55 -7.32 2.72
CA ASP A 333 -26.67 -7.44 1.57
C ASP A 333 -25.29 -6.87 1.88
N VAL A 334 -24.25 -7.65 1.60
CA VAL A 334 -22.87 -7.28 1.91
C VAL A 334 -22.15 -6.92 0.60
N PRO A 335 -21.81 -5.63 0.41
CA PRO A 335 -21.26 -5.17 -0.84
C PRO A 335 -19.88 -5.78 -1.13
N PRO A 336 -19.55 -6.02 -2.41
CA PRO A 336 -18.20 -6.38 -2.82
C PRO A 336 -17.20 -5.27 -2.44
N LEU A 337 -15.93 -5.64 -2.32
CA LEU A 337 -14.85 -4.71 -2.00
C LEU A 337 -14.69 -3.62 -3.08
N SER A 338 -15.03 -3.92 -4.33
CA SER A 338 -15.07 -2.97 -5.45
C SER A 338 -16.04 -1.80 -5.26
N GLU A 339 -17.11 -1.98 -4.47
CA GLU A 339 -18.11 -0.95 -4.19
C GLU A 339 -17.80 -0.14 -2.92
N ARG A 340 -16.70 -0.49 -2.23
CA ARG A 340 -16.25 0.14 -0.98
C ARG A 340 -14.73 0.36 -0.98
N PRO A 341 -14.19 1.12 -1.94
CA PRO A 341 -12.75 1.33 -2.08
C PRO A 341 -12.12 1.97 -0.83
N GLU A 342 -12.87 2.73 -0.02
CA GLU A 342 -12.41 3.32 1.23
C GLU A 342 -12.02 2.27 2.28
N ASP A 343 -12.60 1.07 2.22
CA ASP A 343 -12.25 -0.03 3.12
C ASP A 343 -10.90 -0.65 2.76
N VAL A 344 -10.49 -0.59 1.49
CA VAL A 344 -9.27 -1.27 1.01
C VAL A 344 -8.04 -0.77 1.75
N GLN A 345 -7.92 0.55 1.92
CA GLN A 345 -6.77 1.15 2.60
C GLN A 345 -6.71 0.76 4.08
N GLU A 346 -7.84 0.74 4.79
CA GLU A 346 -7.87 0.36 6.20
C GLU A 346 -7.64 -1.15 6.39
N LEU A 347 -8.18 -1.98 5.50
CA LEU A 347 -7.93 -3.42 5.48
C LEU A 347 -6.46 -3.73 5.16
N LEU A 348 -5.83 -2.99 4.24
CA LEU A 348 -4.40 -3.11 3.94
C LEU A 348 -3.57 -2.86 5.20
N LYS A 349 -3.80 -1.73 5.89
CA LYS A 349 -3.11 -1.38 7.14
C LYS A 349 -3.29 -2.47 8.20
N TYR A 350 -4.53 -2.93 8.38
CA TYR A 350 -4.86 -3.97 9.35
C TYR A 350 -4.16 -5.29 9.05
N PHE A 351 -4.31 -5.83 7.84
CA PHE A 351 -3.68 -7.11 7.48
C PHE A 351 -2.17 -7.03 7.49
N PHE A 352 -1.59 -5.90 7.07
CA PHE A 352 -0.16 -5.70 7.10
C PHE A 352 0.36 -5.73 8.53
N SER A 353 -0.25 -4.95 9.44
CA SER A 353 0.10 -5.00 10.86
C SER A 353 -0.12 -6.38 11.48
N TYR A 354 -1.21 -7.07 11.12
CA TYR A 354 -1.55 -8.39 11.65
C TYR A 354 -0.48 -9.41 11.27
N PHE A 355 -0.11 -9.50 10.00
CA PHE A 355 0.86 -10.48 9.51
C PHE A 355 2.30 -10.11 9.89
N SER A 356 2.67 -8.84 9.91
CA SER A 356 3.98 -8.40 10.43
C SER A 356 4.18 -8.82 11.88
N LYS A 357 3.16 -8.66 12.73
CA LYS A 357 3.20 -9.13 14.13
C LYS A 357 3.22 -10.66 14.21
N LYS A 358 2.35 -11.34 13.45
CA LYS A 358 2.22 -12.80 13.46
C LYS A 358 3.51 -13.52 13.04
N TYR A 359 4.21 -12.98 12.04
CA TYR A 359 5.42 -13.60 11.48
C TYR A 359 6.72 -12.96 11.99
N HIS A 360 6.65 -11.94 12.84
CA HIS A 360 7.80 -11.17 13.30
C HIS A 360 8.64 -10.60 12.14
N ILE A 361 7.98 -10.16 11.07
CA ILE A 361 8.61 -9.58 9.87
C ILE A 361 8.23 -8.10 9.81
N GLN A 362 9.23 -7.22 9.84
CA GLN A 362 9.06 -5.79 9.64
C GLN A 362 9.39 -5.43 8.19
N LYS A 363 8.44 -4.79 7.53
CA LYS A 363 8.55 -4.29 6.16
C LYS A 363 7.83 -2.98 6.04
N GLU A 364 8.11 -2.26 4.97
CA GLU A 364 7.41 -1.06 4.57
C GLU A 364 6.75 -1.27 3.22
N ILE A 365 5.62 -0.60 2.97
CA ILE A 365 4.97 -0.60 1.65
C ILE A 365 5.26 0.76 1.01
N ALA A 366 5.84 0.76 -0.19
CA ALA A 366 6.05 1.98 -0.94
C ALA A 366 4.70 2.64 -1.29
N TYR A 367 4.66 3.98 -1.29
CA TYR A 367 3.43 4.74 -1.55
C TYR A 367 2.77 4.37 -2.88
N GLU A 368 3.56 4.21 -3.94
CA GLU A 368 3.09 3.75 -5.26
C GLU A 368 2.41 2.37 -5.18
N THR A 369 2.95 1.44 -4.39
CA THR A 369 2.37 0.11 -4.19
C THR A 369 1.00 0.19 -3.50
N ILE A 370 0.84 1.06 -2.50
CA ILE A 370 -0.44 1.30 -1.84
C ILE A 370 -1.46 1.82 -2.85
N ARG A 371 -1.06 2.73 -3.75
CA ARG A 371 -1.95 3.25 -4.80
C ARG A 371 -2.47 2.14 -5.72
N TYR A 372 -1.60 1.26 -6.21
CA TYR A 372 -2.02 0.12 -7.04
C TYR A 372 -2.97 -0.83 -6.31
N LEU A 373 -2.66 -1.16 -5.05
CA LEU A 373 -3.50 -2.03 -4.24
C LEU A 373 -4.86 -1.40 -3.93
N THR A 374 -4.92 -0.10 -3.72
CA THR A 374 -6.17 0.64 -3.45
C THR A 374 -7.03 0.79 -4.70
N ALA A 375 -6.41 0.96 -5.87
CA ALA A 375 -7.12 1.11 -7.14
C ALA A 375 -7.69 -0.21 -7.68
N TYR A 376 -7.14 -1.36 -7.29
CA TYR A 376 -7.58 -2.66 -7.79
C TYR A 376 -9.00 -3.03 -7.33
N HIS A 377 -9.75 -3.69 -8.21
CA HIS A 377 -11.16 -4.01 -8.01
C HIS A 377 -11.40 -5.19 -7.05
N TRP A 378 -10.36 -5.97 -6.72
CA TRP A 378 -10.41 -7.12 -5.80
C TRP A 378 -11.57 -8.10 -6.09
N PRO A 379 -11.55 -8.84 -7.22
CA PRO A 379 -12.60 -9.80 -7.56
C PRO A 379 -12.81 -10.90 -6.50
N GLY A 380 -11.77 -11.29 -5.76
CA GLY A 380 -11.88 -12.20 -4.61
C GLY A 380 -12.13 -11.49 -3.27
N ASN A 381 -12.48 -10.21 -3.30
CA ASN A 381 -12.83 -9.36 -2.15
C ASN A 381 -11.76 -9.37 -1.05
N VAL A 382 -12.19 -9.30 0.21
CA VAL A 382 -11.32 -9.25 1.40
C VAL A 382 -10.43 -10.50 1.49
N ARG A 383 -10.91 -11.66 1.03
CA ARG A 383 -10.11 -12.90 1.01
C ARG A 383 -8.90 -12.78 0.09
N GLU A 384 -9.07 -12.24 -1.12
CA GLU A 384 -7.96 -12.01 -2.04
C GLU A 384 -6.99 -10.96 -1.50
N LEU A 385 -7.52 -9.85 -0.96
CA LEU A 385 -6.71 -8.79 -0.35
C LEU A 385 -5.84 -9.33 0.78
N ARG A 386 -6.42 -10.07 1.72
CA ARG A 386 -5.72 -10.71 2.84
C ARG A 386 -4.59 -11.61 2.35
N ASN A 387 -4.89 -12.49 1.38
CA ASN A 387 -3.91 -13.42 0.82
C ASN A 387 -2.78 -12.68 0.08
N MET A 388 -3.10 -11.59 -0.62
CA MET A 388 -2.10 -10.76 -1.28
C MET A 388 -1.13 -10.17 -0.26
N VAL A 389 -1.63 -9.52 0.80
CA VAL A 389 -0.79 -8.91 1.84
C VAL A 389 0.08 -9.96 2.54
N GLU A 390 -0.49 -11.12 2.88
CA GLU A 390 0.25 -12.24 3.47
C GLU A 390 1.39 -12.69 2.56
N ASN A 391 1.11 -12.90 1.28
CA ASN A 391 2.10 -13.31 0.29
C ASN A 391 3.21 -12.27 0.12
N LEU A 392 2.88 -10.98 0.10
CA LEU A 392 3.89 -9.91 0.00
C LEU A 392 4.82 -9.91 1.22
N ILE A 393 4.29 -10.16 2.41
CA ILE A 393 5.09 -10.21 3.65
C ILE A 393 5.98 -11.45 3.67
N VAL A 394 5.51 -12.61 3.24
CA VAL A 394 6.25 -13.88 3.38
C VAL A 394 7.22 -14.13 2.21
N SER A 395 6.84 -13.82 0.98
CA SER A 395 7.54 -14.31 -0.22
C SER A 395 8.62 -13.37 -0.75
N ILE A 396 8.60 -12.09 -0.37
CA ILE A 396 9.52 -11.07 -0.88
C ILE A 396 10.68 -10.91 0.11
N PRO A 397 11.96 -11.05 -0.26
CA PRO A 397 13.05 -10.87 0.68
C PRO A 397 13.30 -9.39 1.05
N GLU A 398 12.92 -8.44 0.19
CA GLU A 398 13.14 -7.02 0.36
C GLU A 398 12.33 -6.42 1.53
N ASN A 399 12.94 -5.45 2.24
CA ASN A 399 12.28 -4.73 3.33
C ASN A 399 11.21 -3.75 2.85
N THR A 400 11.30 -3.29 1.60
CA THR A 400 10.37 -2.34 1.00
C THR A 400 9.60 -3.00 -0.14
N LEU A 401 8.28 -3.01 -0.02
CA LEU A 401 7.37 -3.59 -1.00
C LEU A 401 7.05 -2.55 -2.08
N GLU A 402 7.76 -2.67 -3.19
CA GLU A 402 7.62 -1.85 -4.41
C GLU A 402 6.58 -2.40 -5.42
N PRO A 403 6.09 -1.59 -6.37
CA PRO A 403 5.04 -1.99 -7.32
C PRO A 403 5.37 -3.21 -8.18
N TYR A 404 6.65 -3.42 -8.52
CA TYR A 404 7.09 -4.54 -9.35
C TYR A 404 6.99 -5.89 -8.64
N HIS A 405 6.78 -5.92 -7.33
CA HIS A 405 6.48 -7.15 -6.61
C HIS A 405 4.99 -7.54 -6.69
N LEU A 406 4.12 -6.63 -7.14
CA LEU A 406 2.71 -6.92 -7.31
C LEU A 406 2.50 -7.76 -8.58
N PRO A 407 1.51 -8.67 -8.59
CA PRO A 407 1.10 -9.34 -9.81
C PRO A 407 0.73 -8.34 -10.90
N PHE A 408 1.09 -8.67 -12.14
CA PHE A 408 0.87 -7.82 -13.31
C PHE A 408 -0.58 -7.30 -13.44
N ARG A 409 -1.56 -8.12 -13.09
CA ARG A 409 -3.01 -7.76 -13.10
C ARG A 409 -3.38 -6.59 -12.17
N ILE A 410 -2.60 -6.34 -11.11
CA ILE A 410 -2.82 -5.24 -10.17
C ILE A 410 -2.14 -3.97 -10.68
N THR A 411 -0.94 -4.09 -11.27
CA THR A 411 -0.19 -2.96 -11.82
C THR A 411 -0.80 -2.36 -13.10
N GLN A 412 -1.72 -3.06 -13.76
CA GLN A 412 -2.39 -2.57 -14.98
C GLN A 412 -3.47 -1.51 -14.73
N VAL A 413 -3.94 -1.32 -13.49
CA VAL A 413 -5.12 -0.49 -13.21
C VAL A 413 -4.91 0.99 -13.51
N GLU A 414 -3.67 1.50 -13.42
CA GLU A 414 -3.36 2.89 -13.82
C GLU A 414 -3.31 3.10 -15.33
N GLN A 415 -3.15 2.04 -16.11
CA GLN A 415 -3.33 2.10 -17.56
C GLN A 415 -4.78 1.79 -17.86
N GLY A 416 -5.65 2.75 -17.53
CA GLY A 416 -7.09 2.66 -17.73
C GLY A 416 -7.40 1.93 -19.04
N SER A 417 -8.20 0.88 -18.92
CA SER A 417 -8.64 -0.06 -19.97
C SER A 417 -8.78 0.59 -21.35
N LYS A 418 -7.66 0.70 -22.04
CA LYS A 418 -7.61 0.73 -23.49
C LYS A 418 -6.95 -0.58 -23.83
N GLU A 419 -7.60 -1.37 -24.68
CA GLU A 419 -6.94 -2.45 -25.40
C GLU A 419 -5.80 -1.83 -26.21
N VAL A 420 -4.66 -1.61 -25.57
CA VAL A 420 -3.44 -1.15 -26.22
C VAL A 420 -2.98 -2.35 -27.04
N PRO A 421 -3.00 -2.29 -28.38
CA PRO A 421 -2.62 -3.43 -29.21
C PRO A 421 -1.21 -3.89 -28.84
N LEU A 422 -0.91 -5.20 -28.95
CA LEU A 422 0.41 -5.77 -28.65
C LEU A 422 1.56 -4.94 -29.25
N LYS A 423 1.34 -4.42 -30.46
CA LYS A 423 2.29 -3.52 -31.15
C LYS A 423 2.63 -2.26 -30.35
N GLN A 424 1.65 -1.62 -29.71
CA GLN A 424 1.87 -0.47 -28.84
C GLN A 424 2.48 -0.85 -27.49
N MET A 425 2.14 -2.01 -26.93
CA MET A 425 2.79 -2.51 -25.70
C MET A 425 4.28 -2.74 -25.90
N VAL A 426 4.65 -3.41 -27.00
CA VAL A 426 6.05 -3.62 -27.39
C VAL A 426 6.74 -2.26 -27.62
N GLN A 427 6.09 -1.32 -28.29
CA GLN A 427 6.65 0.02 -28.50
C GLN A 427 6.84 0.80 -27.20
N ASN A 428 5.92 0.72 -26.24
CA ASN A 428 6.04 1.39 -24.96
C ASN A 428 7.15 0.80 -24.10
N TYR A 429 7.27 -0.54 -24.09
CA TYR A 429 8.36 -1.23 -23.40
C TYR A 429 9.72 -0.94 -24.02
N GLU A 430 9.80 -0.97 -25.36
CA GLU A 430 10.99 -0.61 -26.12
C GLU A 430 11.39 0.86 -25.89
N LYS A 431 10.40 1.77 -25.86
CA LYS A 431 10.63 3.19 -25.54
C LYS A 431 11.18 3.37 -24.13
N LYS A 432 10.63 2.66 -23.14
CA LYS A 432 11.14 2.70 -21.76
C LYS A 432 12.60 2.23 -21.69
N LEU A 433 12.93 1.07 -22.28
CA LEU A 433 14.30 0.56 -22.29
C LEU A 433 15.29 1.51 -22.98
N ILE A 434 14.88 2.14 -24.08
CA ILE A 434 15.71 3.13 -24.77
C ILE A 434 15.90 4.39 -23.92
N MET A 435 14.86 4.89 -23.25
CA MET A 435 14.96 6.06 -22.37
C MET A 435 15.84 5.81 -21.15
N ASP A 436 15.71 4.64 -20.51
CA ASP A 436 16.53 4.24 -19.36
C ASP A 436 18.01 4.10 -19.77
N ALA A 437 18.29 3.62 -20.99
CA ALA A 437 19.65 3.52 -21.52
C ALA A 437 20.23 4.89 -21.92
N LEU A 438 19.39 5.80 -22.45
CA LEU A 438 19.78 7.19 -22.76
C LEU A 438 20.09 8.00 -21.50
N GLN A 439 19.35 7.81 -20.41
CA GLN A 439 19.65 8.47 -19.13
C GLN A 439 21.02 8.06 -18.56
N LYS A 440 21.48 6.85 -18.84
CA LYS A 440 22.75 6.32 -18.33
C LYS A 440 23.96 6.72 -19.19
N LYS A 441 23.76 7.17 -20.44
CA LYS A 441 24.87 7.40 -21.40
C LYS A 441 24.68 8.65 -22.25
N GLN A 442 25.75 9.43 -22.39
CA GLN A 442 25.73 10.69 -23.15
C GLN A 442 25.76 10.51 -24.69
N SER A 443 25.95 9.30 -25.23
CA SER A 443 26.09 9.08 -26.69
C SER A 443 25.11 8.05 -27.26
N LEU A 444 24.41 8.46 -28.34
CA LEU A 444 23.48 7.61 -29.09
C LEU A 444 24.15 6.34 -29.66
N ARG A 445 25.42 6.42 -30.06
CA ARG A 445 26.16 5.25 -30.59
C ARG A 445 26.45 4.20 -29.53
N GLN A 446 26.76 4.62 -28.31
CA GLN A 446 27.01 3.69 -27.20
C GLN A 446 25.70 3.06 -26.70
N THR A 447 24.63 3.86 -26.65
CA THR A 447 23.28 3.40 -26.31
C THR A 447 22.79 2.33 -27.28
N ALA A 448 22.97 2.54 -28.59
CA ALA A 448 22.60 1.55 -29.61
C ALA A 448 23.38 0.23 -29.46
N LYS A 449 24.69 0.31 -29.18
CA LYS A 449 25.56 -0.86 -29.01
C LYS A 449 25.18 -1.71 -27.80
N GLU A 450 24.81 -1.08 -26.68
CA GLU A 450 24.37 -1.77 -25.47
C GLU A 450 23.00 -2.43 -25.62
N LEU A 451 22.08 -1.75 -26.31
CA LEU A 451 20.75 -2.29 -26.62
C LEU A 451 20.77 -3.36 -27.73
N GLY A 452 21.93 -3.65 -28.31
CA GLY A 452 22.08 -4.65 -29.37
C GLY A 452 21.40 -4.26 -30.69
N ILE A 453 21.15 -2.97 -30.92
CA ILE A 453 20.47 -2.45 -32.13
C ILE A 453 21.41 -1.57 -32.96
N HIS A 454 21.14 -1.51 -34.27
CA HIS A 454 21.91 -0.65 -35.16
C HIS A 454 21.64 0.84 -34.87
N HIS A 455 22.66 1.70 -34.95
CA HIS A 455 22.55 3.13 -34.66
C HIS A 455 21.44 3.81 -35.47
N THR A 456 21.28 3.45 -36.75
CA THR A 456 20.22 3.98 -37.62
C THR A 456 18.82 3.57 -37.17
N THR A 457 18.66 2.40 -36.55
CA THR A 457 17.39 1.92 -35.98
C THR A 457 17.01 2.73 -34.75
N LEU A 458 17.99 3.03 -33.88
CA LEU A 458 17.78 3.88 -32.70
C LEU A 458 17.37 5.30 -33.12
N VAL A 459 18.09 5.91 -34.07
CA VAL A 459 17.77 7.26 -34.58
C VAL A 459 16.37 7.32 -35.19
N LYS A 460 15.98 6.34 -36.01
CA LYS A 460 14.63 6.27 -36.59
C LYS A 460 13.54 6.15 -35.53
N LYS A 461 13.77 5.38 -34.45
CA LYS A 461 12.82 5.22 -33.34
C LYS A 461 12.68 6.53 -32.54
N LEU A 462 13.78 7.21 -32.23
CA LEU A 462 13.76 8.50 -31.53
C LEU A 462 13.03 9.58 -32.35
N GLN A 463 13.29 9.64 -33.67
CA GLN A 463 12.58 10.52 -34.58
C GLN A 463 11.08 10.21 -34.65
N SER A 464 10.70 8.93 -34.69
CA SER A 464 9.30 8.52 -34.71
C SER A 464 8.55 8.86 -33.42
N TRP A 465 9.27 9.08 -32.31
CA TRP A 465 8.72 9.46 -31.01
C TRP A 465 8.84 10.96 -30.71
N GLY A 466 9.38 11.76 -31.64
CA GLY A 466 9.56 13.20 -31.48
C GLY A 466 10.61 13.60 -30.44
N ILE A 467 11.52 12.68 -30.08
CA ILE A 467 12.58 12.92 -29.09
C ILE A 467 13.83 13.32 -29.86
N LYS A 468 14.33 14.54 -29.61
CA LYS A 468 15.55 15.09 -30.22
C LYS A 468 16.80 14.65 -29.48
#